data_AF-A0A6N2KSJ7-F1
#
_entry.id   AF-A0A6N2KSJ7-F1
#
_cell.length_a   1.000
_cell.length_b   1.000
_cell.length_c   1.000
_cell.angle_alpha   90.00
_cell.angle_beta   90.00
_cell.angle_gamma   90.00
#
_symmetry.space_group_name_H-M   'P 1'
#
loop_
_entity.id
_entity.type
_entity.pdbx_description
1 polymer ?
#
loop_
_entity_poly.entity_id
_entity_poly.type
_entity_poly.pdbx_seq_one_letter_code
_entity_poly.pdbx_strand_id
1 'polypeptide(L)'
;MPGPGPHLMYTMTSGLALTTLTSGRFSPHHTLIYTVNAFFGPDIGSFSEWLGSILGSSFQLLGSSIADYIHDPFYYILILGLPLCVLYTWVSKILLQRKLLDSASGVPLSRRQCFLLVSAGSFSHFFLDHLFEENGQSTVYTWILSTGWWKNRAPVNPDAVFVVGFLCTCLIGGFIYLNRVRPTKSTRIQSYKSLKLVLIIASLYCVWCGSQIYMVNPRRPAVGEEADLGVLVFLATYFFLPHWFCIMSMNPKDHNLEQLPV
;
A
#
# COMPACT_ATOMS: atom_id res chain seq x y z
N MET A 1 -8.86 14.99 7.88
CA MET A 1 -8.86 14.31 6.59
C MET A 1 -8.01 15.12 5.61
N PRO A 2 -6.97 14.53 4.99
CA PRO A 2 -6.37 15.14 3.82
C PRO A 2 -7.45 15.35 2.75
N GLY A 3 -7.53 16.55 2.17
CA GLY A 3 -8.44 16.75 1.06
C GLY A 3 -8.01 15.94 -0.17
N PRO A 4 -8.85 15.91 -1.22
CA PRO A 4 -8.55 15.26 -2.51
C PRO A 4 -7.16 15.58 -3.09
N GLY A 5 -6.68 16.81 -2.92
CA GLY A 5 -5.41 17.29 -3.45
C GLY A 5 -4.21 16.46 -2.98
N PRO A 6 -3.96 16.36 -1.66
CA PRO A 6 -2.94 15.47 -1.10
C PRO A 6 -2.94 14.04 -1.64
N HIS A 7 -4.10 13.38 -1.72
CA HIS A 7 -4.21 12.01 -2.26
C HIS A 7 -3.77 11.93 -3.72
N LEU A 8 -4.27 12.86 -4.54
CA LEU A 8 -3.90 12.97 -5.95
C LEU A 8 -2.40 13.20 -6.11
N MET A 9 -1.85 14.20 -5.42
CA MET A 9 -0.44 14.56 -5.55
C MET A 9 0.49 13.43 -5.09
N TYR A 10 0.19 12.77 -3.97
CA TYR A 10 0.97 11.65 -3.45
C TYR A 10 1.07 10.51 -4.46
N THR A 11 -0.07 10.05 -4.97
CA THR A 11 -0.14 8.88 -5.85
C THR A 11 0.25 9.18 -7.29
N MET A 12 -0.08 10.35 -7.82
CA MET A 12 0.38 10.82 -9.13
C MET A 12 1.91 10.93 -9.15
N THR A 13 2.51 11.57 -8.14
CA THR A 13 3.96 11.74 -8.06
C THR A 13 4.67 10.39 -7.94
N SER A 14 4.13 9.49 -7.11
CA SER A 14 4.63 8.12 -6.97
C SER A 14 4.53 7.35 -8.30
N GLY A 15 3.42 7.49 -9.02
CA GLY A 15 3.23 6.89 -10.34
C GLY A 15 4.22 7.43 -11.38
N LEU A 16 4.44 8.75 -11.41
CA LEU A 16 5.44 9.38 -12.30
C LEU A 16 6.87 8.91 -11.99
N ALA A 17 7.21 8.76 -10.71
CA ALA A 17 8.49 8.18 -10.30
C ALA A 17 8.63 6.74 -10.82
N LEU A 18 7.59 5.91 -10.69
CA LEU A 18 7.58 4.55 -11.24
C LEU A 18 7.68 4.54 -12.77
N THR A 19 6.98 5.43 -13.47
CA THR A 19 7.11 5.59 -14.93
C THR A 19 8.57 5.84 -15.31
N THR A 20 9.23 6.76 -14.61
CA THR A 20 10.63 7.13 -14.87
C THR A 20 11.58 5.96 -14.58
N LEU A 21 11.46 5.33 -13.40
CA LEU A 21 12.32 4.23 -12.96
C LEU A 21 12.15 2.95 -13.80
N THR A 22 11.03 2.82 -14.50
CA THR A 22 10.70 1.61 -15.28
C THR A 22 10.72 1.84 -16.78
N SER A 23 11.22 3.01 -17.22
CA SER A 23 11.28 3.39 -18.62
C SER A 23 9.93 3.27 -19.32
N GLY A 24 8.86 3.71 -18.66
CA GLY A 24 7.50 3.73 -19.20
C GLY A 24 6.69 2.43 -19.04
N ARG A 25 7.28 1.34 -18.50
CA ARG A 25 6.51 0.10 -18.24
C ARG A 25 5.34 0.30 -17.28
N PHE A 26 5.51 1.20 -16.31
CA PHE A 26 4.41 1.81 -15.58
C PHE A 26 3.95 3.06 -16.36
N SER A 27 3.03 2.87 -17.29
CA SER A 27 2.59 3.90 -18.24
C SER A 27 1.66 4.97 -17.61
N PRO A 28 1.37 6.08 -18.31
CA PRO A 28 0.39 7.08 -17.86
C PRO A 28 -0.98 6.51 -17.50
N HIS A 29 -1.42 5.41 -18.15
CA HIS A 29 -2.66 4.72 -17.78
C HIS A 29 -2.60 4.13 -16.36
N HIS A 30 -1.46 3.57 -15.97
CA HIS A 30 -1.28 3.01 -14.63
C HIS A 30 -1.33 4.12 -13.58
N THR A 31 -0.59 5.20 -13.83
CA THR A 31 -0.56 6.38 -12.95
C THR A 31 -1.94 6.97 -12.79
N LEU A 32 -2.71 7.13 -13.88
CA LEU A 32 -4.06 7.68 -13.80
C LEU A 32 -4.99 6.81 -12.94
N ILE A 33 -5.07 5.50 -13.19
CA ILE A 33 -5.96 4.62 -12.43
C ILE A 33 -5.54 4.54 -10.96
N TYR A 34 -4.24 4.40 -10.68
CA TYR A 34 -3.72 4.42 -9.32
C TYR A 34 -4.14 5.68 -8.58
N THR A 35 -3.99 6.83 -9.25
CA THR A 35 -4.31 8.15 -8.69
C THR A 35 -5.80 8.33 -8.45
N VAL A 36 -6.64 7.95 -9.41
CA VAL A 36 -8.10 8.06 -9.29
C VAL A 36 -8.62 7.24 -8.12
N ASN A 37 -8.08 6.05 -7.88
CA ASN A 37 -8.53 5.19 -6.77
C ASN A 37 -7.96 5.62 -5.41
N ALA A 38 -6.88 6.41 -5.39
CA ALA A 38 -6.42 7.03 -4.15
C ALA A 38 -7.19 8.29 -3.78
N PHE A 39 -7.77 8.96 -4.78
CA PHE A 39 -8.65 10.10 -4.57
C PHE A 39 -10.10 9.65 -4.33
N PHE A 40 -10.76 9.14 -5.36
CA PHE A 40 -12.20 8.84 -5.33
C PHE A 40 -12.54 7.52 -4.67
N GLY A 41 -11.55 6.67 -4.37
CA GLY A 41 -11.79 5.26 -4.13
C GLY A 41 -12.75 5.02 -2.96
N PRO A 42 -12.27 4.89 -1.71
CA PRO A 42 -13.15 4.70 -0.55
C PRO A 42 -14.15 5.84 -0.33
N ASP A 43 -13.79 7.07 -0.74
CA ASP A 43 -14.66 8.26 -0.69
C ASP A 43 -15.90 8.20 -1.59
N ILE A 44 -16.01 7.24 -2.51
CA ILE A 44 -17.28 7.04 -3.24
C ILE A 44 -18.43 6.67 -2.28
N GLY A 45 -18.11 6.15 -1.09
CA GLY A 45 -19.06 5.94 -0.01
C GLY A 45 -19.69 7.25 0.48
N SER A 46 -18.87 8.23 0.85
CA SER A 46 -19.35 9.54 1.31
C SER A 46 -20.10 10.30 0.20
N PHE A 47 -19.68 10.13 -1.07
CA PHE A 47 -20.46 10.63 -2.21
C PHE A 47 -21.83 9.96 -2.34
N SER A 48 -21.92 8.65 -2.11
CA SER A 48 -23.17 7.90 -2.16
C SER A 48 -24.13 8.30 -1.05
N GLU A 49 -23.61 8.58 0.15
CA GLU A 49 -24.38 9.14 1.26
C GLU A 49 -24.90 10.55 0.92
N TRP A 50 -24.04 11.44 0.42
CA TRP A 50 -24.45 12.77 -0.02
C TRP A 50 -25.54 12.71 -1.09
N LEU A 51 -25.39 11.82 -2.08
CA LEU A 51 -26.40 11.64 -3.12
C LEU A 51 -27.73 11.09 -2.55
N GLY A 52 -27.65 10.14 -1.63
CA GLY A 52 -28.81 9.61 -0.91
C GLY A 52 -29.58 10.70 -0.16
N SER A 53 -28.86 11.67 0.42
CA SER A 53 -29.46 12.78 1.16
C SER A 53 -30.35 13.68 0.30
N ILE A 54 -30.02 13.77 -1.00
CA ILE A 54 -30.77 14.55 -1.99
C ILE A 54 -32.00 13.75 -2.48
N LEU A 55 -31.90 12.42 -2.54
CA LEU A 55 -32.91 11.54 -3.12
C LEU A 55 -34.01 11.09 -2.14
N GLY A 56 -33.82 11.33 -0.83
CA GLY A 56 -34.85 11.13 0.21
C GLY A 56 -34.45 10.14 1.31
N SER A 57 -35.28 10.02 2.35
CA SER A 57 -34.95 9.31 3.59
C SER A 57 -34.61 7.81 3.42
N SER A 58 -35.29 7.11 2.51
CA SER A 58 -35.00 5.69 2.22
C SER A 58 -33.65 5.51 1.51
N PHE A 59 -33.25 6.47 0.67
CA PHE A 59 -31.96 6.43 -0.03
C PHE A 59 -30.81 6.90 0.84
N GLN A 60 -31.08 7.75 1.84
CA GLN A 60 -30.10 8.11 2.87
C GLN A 60 -29.63 6.89 3.67
N LEU A 61 -30.56 6.06 4.14
CA LEU A 61 -30.22 4.88 4.95
C LEU A 61 -29.42 3.83 4.15
N LEU A 62 -29.77 3.68 2.86
CA LEU A 62 -29.03 2.81 1.94
C LEU A 62 -27.63 3.39 1.66
N GLY A 63 -27.56 4.70 1.39
CA GLY A 63 -26.32 5.42 1.11
C GLY A 63 -25.33 5.35 2.27
N SER A 64 -25.79 5.58 3.51
CA SER A 64 -24.94 5.50 4.71
C SER A 64 -24.44 4.07 4.96
N SER A 65 -25.31 3.06 4.82
CA SER A 65 -24.90 1.66 5.00
C SER A 65 -23.85 1.23 3.97
N ILE A 66 -24.05 1.64 2.71
CA ILE A 66 -23.10 1.38 1.63
C ILE A 66 -21.78 2.13 1.88
N ALA A 67 -21.84 3.36 2.39
CA ALA A 67 -20.66 4.15 2.71
C ALA A 67 -19.78 3.44 3.74
N ASP A 68 -20.35 2.89 4.82
CA ASP A 68 -19.61 2.18 5.85
C ASP A 68 -18.86 0.95 5.29
N TYR A 69 -19.50 0.17 4.41
CA TYR A 69 -18.85 -0.99 3.79
C TYR A 69 -17.80 -0.61 2.75
N ILE A 70 -18.02 0.46 1.99
CA ILE A 70 -17.07 0.91 0.96
C ILE A 70 -15.87 1.61 1.60
N HIS A 71 -16.04 2.24 2.76
CA HIS A 71 -14.98 2.90 3.52
C HIS A 71 -14.21 1.92 4.44
N ASP A 72 -14.20 0.63 4.11
CA ASP A 72 -13.28 -0.34 4.69
C ASP A 72 -12.19 -0.74 3.66
N PRO A 73 -10.90 -0.79 4.08
CA PRO A 73 -9.77 -1.05 3.19
C PRO A 73 -9.84 -2.36 2.40
N PHE A 74 -10.51 -3.38 2.93
CA PHE A 74 -10.63 -4.66 2.26
C PHE A 74 -11.96 -4.78 1.53
N TYR A 75 -13.06 -4.33 2.13
CA TYR A 75 -14.37 -4.40 1.50
C TYR A 75 -14.49 -3.51 0.28
N TYR A 76 -13.83 -2.35 0.24
CA TYR A 76 -13.72 -1.55 -0.98
C TYR A 76 -13.24 -2.40 -2.16
N ILE A 77 -12.15 -3.15 -1.95
CA ILE A 77 -11.53 -3.98 -2.97
C ILE A 77 -12.45 -5.16 -3.34
N LEU A 78 -13.11 -5.77 -2.37
CA LEU A 78 -14.00 -6.91 -2.61
C LEU A 78 -15.28 -6.51 -3.35
N ILE A 79 -15.88 -5.37 -2.98
CA ILE A 79 -17.15 -4.89 -3.53
C ILE A 79 -16.91 -4.19 -4.87
N LEU A 80 -15.96 -3.25 -4.93
CA LEU A 80 -15.75 -2.39 -6.09
C LEU A 80 -14.55 -2.78 -6.96
N GLY A 81 -13.62 -3.61 -6.48
CA GLY A 81 -12.44 -4.00 -7.25
C GLY A 81 -12.77 -4.67 -8.59
N LEU A 82 -13.73 -5.61 -8.61
CA LEU A 82 -14.16 -6.28 -9.85
C LEU A 82 -14.91 -5.35 -10.83
N PRO A 83 -15.96 -4.60 -10.44
CA PRO A 83 -16.63 -3.72 -11.39
C PRO A 83 -15.70 -2.61 -11.90
N LEU A 84 -14.87 -2.03 -11.03
CA LEU A 84 -13.94 -0.98 -11.42
C LEU A 84 -12.83 -1.50 -12.34
N CYS A 85 -12.34 -2.73 -12.16
CA CYS A 85 -11.29 -3.24 -13.05
C CYS A 85 -11.79 -3.43 -14.50
N VAL A 86 -13.07 -3.80 -14.67
CA VAL A 86 -13.72 -3.87 -15.99
C VAL A 86 -13.88 -2.47 -16.59
N LEU A 87 -14.40 -1.53 -15.80
CA LEU A 87 -14.56 -0.13 -16.22
C LEU A 87 -13.23 0.48 -16.64
N TYR A 88 -12.19 0.38 -15.81
CA TYR A 88 -10.89 0.97 -16.09
C TYR A 88 -10.16 0.33 -17.27
N THR A 89 -10.37 -0.97 -17.52
CA THR A 89 -9.88 -1.63 -18.75
C THR A 89 -10.51 -0.99 -19.99
N TRP A 90 -11.83 -0.73 -19.95
CA TRP A 90 -12.55 -0.06 -21.03
C TRP A 90 -12.11 1.40 -21.20
N VAL A 91 -11.95 2.15 -20.10
CA VAL A 91 -11.44 3.54 -20.12
C VAL A 91 -10.04 3.58 -20.73
N SER A 92 -9.14 2.69 -20.30
CA SER A 92 -7.77 2.62 -20.86
C SER A 92 -7.78 2.39 -22.37
N LYS A 93 -8.66 1.50 -22.85
CA LYS A 93 -8.86 1.27 -24.29
C LYS A 93 -9.31 2.54 -25.02
N ILE A 94 -10.29 3.26 -24.49
CA ILE A 94 -10.78 4.50 -25.11
C ILE A 94 -9.71 5.58 -25.15
N LEU A 95 -9.02 5.80 -24.03
CA LEU A 95 -7.97 6.82 -23.93
C LEU A 95 -6.82 6.55 -24.92
N LEU A 96 -6.48 5.28 -25.11
CA LEU A 96 -5.47 4.86 -26.07
C LEU A 96 -5.96 5.04 -27.51
N GLN A 97 -7.17 4.58 -27.84
CA GLN A 97 -7.76 4.70 -29.19
C GLN A 97 -7.91 6.17 -29.63
N ARG A 98 -8.21 7.07 -28.67
CA ARG A 98 -8.31 8.50 -28.92
C ARG A 98 -6.97 9.24 -28.87
N LYS A 99 -5.85 8.53 -28.67
CA LYS A 99 -4.50 9.10 -28.53
C LYS A 99 -4.40 10.17 -27.43
N LEU A 100 -5.20 10.01 -26.37
CA LEU A 100 -5.20 10.92 -25.21
C LEU A 100 -4.12 10.54 -24.20
N LEU A 101 -3.85 9.24 -24.04
CA LEU A 101 -2.78 8.73 -23.19
C LEU A 101 -1.96 7.68 -23.90
N ASP A 102 -0.64 7.85 -23.82
CA ASP A 102 0.33 6.91 -24.39
C ASP A 102 0.47 5.65 -23.52
N SER A 103 0.86 4.53 -24.15
CA SER A 103 1.17 3.27 -23.49
C SER A 103 2.45 2.71 -24.09
N ALA A 104 3.42 2.35 -23.25
CA ALA A 104 4.71 1.83 -23.70
C ALA A 104 4.61 0.61 -24.64
N SER A 105 3.55 -0.19 -24.52
CA SER A 105 3.30 -1.35 -25.37
C SER A 105 2.28 -1.11 -26.49
N GLY A 106 1.65 0.07 -26.55
CA GLY A 106 0.50 0.30 -27.44
C GLY A 106 -0.72 -0.57 -27.11
N VAL A 107 -0.75 -1.20 -25.92
CA VAL A 107 -1.86 -2.05 -25.44
C VAL A 107 -2.53 -1.37 -24.25
N PRO A 108 -3.88 -1.43 -24.15
CA PRO A 108 -4.58 -0.96 -22.96
C PRO A 108 -4.32 -1.86 -21.75
N LEU A 109 -4.64 -1.38 -20.56
CA LEU A 109 -4.46 -2.16 -19.34
C LEU A 109 -5.43 -3.33 -19.27
N SER A 110 -4.91 -4.48 -18.85
CA SER A 110 -5.72 -5.66 -18.57
C SER A 110 -6.50 -5.53 -17.26
N ARG A 111 -7.57 -6.31 -17.12
CA ARG A 111 -8.40 -6.35 -15.89
C ARG A 111 -7.56 -6.65 -14.65
N ARG A 112 -6.57 -7.53 -14.76
CA ARG A 112 -5.67 -7.85 -13.63
C ARG A 112 -4.85 -6.64 -13.21
N GLN A 113 -4.29 -5.90 -14.18
CA GLN A 113 -3.52 -4.69 -13.89
C GLN A 113 -4.42 -3.64 -13.24
N CYS A 114 -5.63 -3.42 -13.79
CA CYS A 114 -6.61 -2.51 -13.21
C CYS A 114 -7.02 -2.91 -11.80
N PHE A 115 -7.28 -4.19 -11.52
CA PHE A 115 -7.62 -4.67 -10.18
C PHE A 115 -6.50 -4.37 -9.17
N LEU A 116 -5.24 -4.65 -9.53
CA LEU A 116 -4.08 -4.32 -8.70
C LEU A 116 -3.95 -2.81 -8.44
N LEU A 117 -4.21 -1.97 -9.45
CA LEU A 117 -4.14 -0.51 -9.34
C LEU A 117 -5.29 0.06 -8.49
N VAL A 118 -6.48 -0.53 -8.57
CA VAL A 118 -7.62 -0.18 -7.70
C VAL A 118 -7.27 -0.49 -6.25
N SER A 119 -6.75 -1.69 -5.98
CA SER A 119 -6.27 -2.06 -4.64
C SER A 119 -5.16 -1.14 -4.16
N ALA A 120 -4.17 -0.84 -5.00
CA ALA A 120 -3.06 0.06 -4.64
C ALA A 120 -3.54 1.46 -4.29
N GLY A 121 -4.43 2.03 -5.11
CA GLY A 121 -5.01 3.36 -4.88
C GLY A 121 -5.78 3.39 -3.57
N SER A 122 -6.66 2.42 -3.34
CA SER A 122 -7.44 2.32 -2.10
C SER A 122 -6.55 2.20 -0.86
N PHE A 123 -5.56 1.32 -0.84
CA PHE A 123 -4.65 1.24 0.32
C PHE A 123 -3.84 2.54 0.51
N SER A 124 -3.48 3.22 -0.57
CA SER A 124 -2.77 4.51 -0.50
C SER A 124 -3.66 5.67 -0.03
N HIS A 125 -4.98 5.56 -0.25
CA HIS A 125 -5.97 6.46 0.33
C HIS A 125 -5.95 6.32 1.86
N PHE A 126 -6.24 5.10 2.35
CA PHE A 126 -6.23 4.79 3.78
C PHE A 126 -4.89 5.06 4.47
N PHE A 127 -3.75 4.99 3.75
CA PHE A 127 -2.46 5.39 4.30
C PHE A 127 -2.48 6.85 4.80
N LEU A 128 -3.02 7.76 3.99
CA LEU A 128 -3.07 9.18 4.35
C LEU A 128 -4.15 9.45 5.40
N ASP A 129 -5.30 8.79 5.30
CA ASP A 129 -6.40 9.00 6.25
C ASP A 129 -6.04 8.51 7.64
N HIS A 130 -5.48 7.30 7.77
CA HIS A 130 -5.05 6.81 9.07
C HIS A 130 -4.01 7.70 9.75
N LEU A 131 -3.19 8.43 8.98
CA LEU A 131 -2.18 9.34 9.53
C LEU A 131 -2.73 10.73 9.87
N PHE A 132 -3.70 11.25 9.11
CA PHE A 132 -4.09 12.67 9.14
C PHE A 132 -5.59 12.90 9.36
N GLU A 133 -6.37 11.84 9.53
CA GLU A 133 -7.78 11.90 9.86
C GLU A 133 -8.04 11.73 11.35
N GLU A 134 -9.20 12.24 11.79
CA GLU A 134 -9.69 12.16 13.17
C GLU A 134 -8.71 12.71 14.22
N ASN A 135 -7.81 13.63 13.85
CA ASN A 135 -6.73 14.11 14.71
C ASN A 135 -5.88 12.96 15.31
N GLY A 136 -5.69 11.87 14.55
CA GLY A 136 -4.98 10.68 15.02
C GLY A 136 -5.80 9.83 16.00
N GLN A 137 -7.13 9.82 15.86
CA GLN A 137 -8.02 8.95 16.66
C GLN A 137 -8.60 7.79 15.88
N SER A 138 -8.19 7.60 14.62
CA SER A 138 -8.61 6.45 13.83
C SER A 138 -8.33 5.14 14.58
N THR A 139 -9.21 4.16 14.41
CA THR A 139 -9.09 2.85 15.08
C THR A 139 -7.74 2.19 14.80
N VAL A 140 -7.26 2.31 13.56
CA VAL A 140 -5.94 1.82 13.13
C VAL A 140 -4.82 2.59 13.80
N TYR A 141 -4.83 3.92 13.80
CA TYR A 141 -3.76 4.71 14.42
C TYR A 141 -3.72 4.53 15.93
N THR A 142 -4.88 4.50 16.58
CA THR A 142 -5.01 4.20 18.01
C THR A 142 -4.48 2.80 18.31
N TRP A 143 -4.76 1.81 17.45
CA TRP A 143 -4.18 0.48 17.58
C TRP A 143 -2.66 0.50 17.43
N ILE A 144 -2.10 1.23 16.44
CA ILE A 144 -0.65 1.39 16.27
C ILE A 144 -0.05 1.91 17.57
N LEU A 145 -0.53 3.04 18.08
CA LEU A 145 -0.04 3.63 19.32
C LEU A 145 -0.22 2.68 20.50
N SER A 146 -1.29 1.88 20.53
CA SER A 146 -1.51 0.90 21.59
C SER A 146 -0.44 -0.18 21.66
N THR A 147 0.42 -0.34 20.63
CA THR A 147 1.57 -1.27 20.66
C THR A 147 2.80 -0.68 21.38
N GLY A 148 2.85 0.64 21.56
CA GLY A 148 3.90 1.34 22.32
C GLY A 148 3.68 1.37 23.83
N TRP A 149 4.46 2.20 24.53
CA TRP A 149 4.36 2.37 25.98
C TRP A 149 4.31 3.84 26.40
N TRP A 150 3.18 4.26 26.99
CA TRP A 150 2.88 5.67 27.24
C TRP A 150 2.53 6.02 28.69
N LYS A 151 2.52 5.04 29.61
CA LYS A 151 2.01 5.27 30.98
C LYS A 151 3.00 6.06 31.84
N ASN A 152 4.26 5.67 31.77
CA ASN A 152 5.40 6.21 32.52
C ASN A 152 6.64 5.95 31.66
N ARG A 153 7.81 6.42 32.12
CA ARG A 153 9.10 6.04 31.51
C ARG A 153 9.17 4.53 31.31
N ALA A 154 9.43 4.10 30.08
CA ALA A 154 9.51 2.68 29.78
C ALA A 154 10.64 2.00 30.59
N PRO A 155 10.38 0.83 31.21
CA PRO A 155 11.43 0.07 31.87
C PRO A 155 12.50 -0.37 30.86
N VAL A 156 13.77 -0.26 31.25
CA VAL A 156 14.89 -0.75 30.43
C VAL A 156 14.86 -2.28 30.45
N ASN A 157 14.65 -2.88 29.27
CA ASN A 157 14.68 -4.32 29.09
C ASN A 157 15.99 -4.74 28.39
N PRO A 158 16.93 -5.38 29.10
CA PRO A 158 18.20 -5.82 28.49
C PRO A 158 18.00 -6.86 27.39
N ASP A 159 16.95 -7.68 27.47
CA ASP A 159 16.62 -8.66 26.43
C ASP A 159 16.25 -7.97 25.13
N ALA A 160 15.53 -6.85 25.20
CA ALA A 160 15.17 -6.04 24.04
C ALA A 160 16.43 -5.48 23.37
N VAL A 161 17.40 -4.97 24.15
CA VAL A 161 18.68 -4.47 23.62
C VAL A 161 19.42 -5.58 22.88
N PHE A 162 19.51 -6.77 23.47
CA PHE A 162 20.20 -7.90 22.86
C PHE A 162 19.50 -8.37 21.58
N VAL A 163 18.18 -8.57 21.62
CA VAL A 163 17.41 -9.07 20.47
C VAL A 163 17.43 -8.07 19.32
N VAL A 164 17.15 -6.78 19.58
CA VAL A 164 17.16 -5.73 18.57
C VAL A 164 18.58 -5.56 18.00
N GLY A 165 19.59 -5.46 18.86
CA GLY A 165 20.98 -5.34 18.43
C GLY A 165 21.43 -6.51 17.56
N PHE A 166 21.06 -7.74 17.93
CA PHE A 166 21.35 -8.94 17.15
C PHE A 166 20.63 -8.92 15.79
N LEU A 167 19.32 -8.63 15.75
CA LEU A 167 18.54 -8.59 14.52
C LEU A 167 19.03 -7.50 13.56
N CYS A 168 19.36 -6.31 14.06
CA CYS A 168 19.95 -5.24 13.27
C CYS A 168 21.32 -5.63 12.72
N THR A 169 22.18 -6.26 13.54
CA THR A 169 23.49 -6.75 13.10
C THR A 169 23.35 -7.81 12.00
N CYS A 170 22.43 -8.76 12.16
CA CYS A 170 22.11 -9.78 11.17
C CYS A 170 21.59 -9.16 9.87
N LEU A 171 20.73 -8.14 9.95
CA LEU A 171 20.19 -7.45 8.77
C LEU A 171 21.29 -6.73 8.01
N ILE A 172 22.08 -5.88 8.68
CA ILE A 172 23.14 -5.09 8.07
C ILE A 172 24.25 -6.02 7.53
N GLY A 173 24.76 -6.92 8.38
CA GLY A 173 25.80 -7.87 8.00
C GLY A 173 25.36 -8.81 6.89
N GLY A 174 24.14 -9.33 6.96
CA GLY A 174 23.55 -10.17 5.92
C GLY A 174 23.37 -9.42 4.60
N PHE A 175 22.92 -8.16 4.63
CA PHE A 175 22.79 -7.33 3.43
C PHE A 175 24.14 -7.08 2.76
N ILE A 176 25.17 -6.71 3.55
CA ILE A 176 26.54 -6.53 3.07
C ILE A 176 27.07 -7.84 2.47
N TYR A 177 26.85 -8.97 3.14
CA TYR A 177 27.31 -10.27 2.67
C TYR A 177 26.67 -10.69 1.33
N LEU A 178 25.35 -10.50 1.19
CA LEU A 178 24.61 -10.84 -0.02
C LEU A 178 25.02 -9.97 -1.22
N ASN A 179 25.25 -8.68 -0.98
CA ASN A 179 25.58 -7.67 -1.98
C ASN A 179 27.09 -7.42 -2.16
N ARG A 180 27.96 -8.21 -1.51
CA ARG A 180 29.41 -8.14 -1.71
C ARG A 180 29.76 -8.31 -3.19
N VAL A 181 30.66 -7.44 -3.67
CA VAL A 181 31.17 -7.42 -5.06
C VAL A 181 31.65 -8.81 -5.47
N ARG A 182 31.05 -9.35 -6.54
CA ARG A 182 31.50 -10.58 -7.22
C ARG A 182 31.26 -10.45 -8.73
N PRO A 183 32.19 -10.93 -9.57
CA PRO A 183 32.20 -10.63 -11.01
C PRO A 183 31.03 -11.23 -11.82
N THR A 184 30.32 -12.24 -11.30
CA THR A 184 29.35 -13.02 -12.09
C THR A 184 27.92 -13.03 -11.52
N LYS A 185 27.58 -12.13 -10.59
CA LYS A 185 26.26 -12.14 -9.95
C LYS A 185 25.26 -11.21 -10.65
N SER A 186 24.06 -11.74 -10.92
CA SER A 186 22.92 -10.94 -11.34
C SER A 186 22.38 -10.10 -10.17
N THR A 187 22.27 -8.78 -10.38
CA THR A 187 21.71 -7.82 -9.42
C THR A 187 20.29 -8.20 -9.00
N ARG A 188 19.45 -8.66 -9.94
CA ARG A 188 18.06 -9.06 -9.66
C ARG A 188 17.97 -10.20 -8.64
N ILE A 189 18.85 -11.20 -8.75
CA ILE A 189 18.88 -12.33 -7.82
C ILE A 189 19.32 -11.85 -6.43
N GLN A 190 20.27 -10.92 -6.35
CA GLN A 190 20.72 -10.34 -5.09
C GLN A 190 19.63 -9.50 -4.43
N SER A 191 18.89 -8.69 -5.19
CA SER A 191 17.75 -7.92 -4.67
C SER A 191 16.69 -8.85 -4.08
N TYR A 192 16.36 -9.96 -4.76
CA TYR A 192 15.41 -10.94 -4.23
C TYR A 192 15.89 -11.59 -2.93
N LYS A 193 17.17 -11.99 -2.85
CA LYS A 193 17.76 -12.54 -1.62
C LYS A 193 17.78 -11.51 -0.49
N SER A 194 18.05 -10.25 -0.81
CA SER A 194 18.05 -9.14 0.16
C SER A 194 16.65 -8.88 0.69
N LEU A 195 15.63 -8.86 -0.18
CA LEU A 195 14.24 -8.77 0.23
C LEU A 195 13.84 -9.94 1.13
N LYS A 196 14.23 -11.17 0.78
CA LYS A 196 13.98 -12.35 1.63
C LYS A 196 14.61 -12.21 3.01
N LEU A 197 15.84 -11.68 3.10
CA LEU A 197 16.49 -11.40 4.38
C LEU A 197 15.69 -10.37 5.19
N VAL A 198 15.30 -9.24 4.58
CA VAL A 198 14.49 -8.19 5.22
C VAL A 198 13.19 -8.78 5.77
N LEU A 199 12.48 -9.59 4.98
CA LEU A 199 11.23 -10.22 5.40
C LEU A 199 11.44 -11.17 6.58
N ILE A 200 12.48 -12.01 6.57
CA ILE A 200 12.79 -12.91 7.69
C ILE A 200 13.05 -12.11 8.96
N ILE A 201 13.90 -11.08 8.89
CA ILE A 201 14.24 -10.27 10.06
C ILE A 201 13.01 -9.51 10.57
N ALA A 202 12.22 -8.89 9.69
CA ALA A 202 11.00 -8.20 10.04
C ALA A 202 9.99 -9.14 10.73
N SER A 203 9.80 -10.35 10.21
CA SER A 203 8.91 -11.34 10.83
C SER A 203 9.40 -11.76 12.21
N LEU A 204 10.69 -12.06 12.38
CA LEU A 204 11.27 -12.39 13.69
C LEU A 204 11.09 -11.23 14.68
N TYR A 205 11.26 -10.00 14.21
CA TYR A 205 11.08 -8.82 15.04
C TYR A 205 9.62 -8.57 15.44
N CYS A 206 8.68 -8.77 14.53
CA CYS A 206 7.25 -8.72 14.85
C CYS A 206 6.86 -9.80 15.87
N VAL A 207 7.41 -11.02 15.75
CA VAL A 207 7.19 -12.09 16.74
C VAL A 207 7.74 -11.68 18.11
N TRP A 208 8.93 -11.10 18.17
CA TRP A 208 9.48 -10.55 19.41
C TRP A 208 8.53 -9.50 20.01
N CYS A 209 8.15 -8.48 19.24
CA CYS A 209 7.28 -7.41 19.74
C CYS A 209 5.93 -7.94 20.21
N GLY A 210 5.30 -8.80 19.40
CA GLY A 210 4.02 -9.43 19.74
C GLY A 210 4.11 -10.26 21.01
N SER A 211 5.22 -10.99 21.23
CA SER A 211 5.39 -11.78 22.45
C SER A 211 5.42 -10.90 23.71
N GLN A 212 6.13 -9.77 23.68
CA GLN A 212 6.21 -8.83 24.82
C GLN A 212 4.87 -8.13 25.09
N ILE A 213 4.14 -7.79 24.03
CA ILE A 213 2.88 -7.02 24.13
C ILE A 213 1.70 -7.91 24.53
N TYR A 214 1.57 -9.09 23.93
CA TYR A 214 0.36 -9.91 24.03
C TYR A 214 0.53 -11.19 24.85
N MET A 215 1.76 -11.71 25.01
CA MET A 215 1.97 -13.01 25.67
C MET A 215 2.53 -12.88 27.10
N VAL A 216 3.30 -11.83 27.38
CA VAL A 216 3.87 -11.61 28.72
C VAL A 216 2.87 -10.91 29.64
N ASN A 217 2.67 -11.43 30.85
CA ASN A 217 1.80 -10.84 31.87
C ASN A 217 2.58 -10.60 33.18
N PRO A 218 2.64 -9.36 33.72
CA PRO A 218 2.07 -8.11 33.18
C PRO A 218 2.76 -7.70 31.86
N ARG A 219 1.98 -7.08 30.97
CA ARG A 219 2.45 -6.58 29.66
C ARG A 219 3.74 -5.79 29.81
N ARG A 220 4.70 -6.04 28.92
CA ARG A 220 5.99 -5.33 28.86
C ARG A 220 6.12 -4.53 27.55
N PRO A 221 6.84 -3.40 27.55
CA PRO A 221 7.22 -2.76 26.30
C PRO A 221 8.13 -3.68 25.48
N ALA A 222 7.90 -3.75 24.17
CA ALA A 222 8.75 -4.50 23.26
C ALA A 222 10.15 -3.88 23.16
N VAL A 223 10.21 -2.55 22.96
CA VAL A 223 11.42 -1.74 22.88
C VAL A 223 11.12 -0.34 23.39
N GLY A 224 11.46 -0.06 24.65
CA GLY A 224 11.28 1.28 25.22
C GLY A 224 9.84 1.81 25.10
N GLU A 225 9.69 3.04 24.60
CA GLU A 225 8.39 3.72 24.43
C GLU A 225 7.79 3.47 23.03
N GLU A 226 8.53 2.78 22.15
CA GLU A 226 8.26 2.73 20.72
C GLU A 226 7.11 1.78 20.34
N ALA A 227 6.34 2.17 19.32
CA ALA A 227 5.19 1.45 18.78
C ALA A 227 5.54 0.56 17.57
N ASP A 228 6.70 -0.08 17.61
CA ASP A 228 7.33 -0.73 16.44
C ASP A 228 6.44 -1.75 15.73
N LEU A 229 5.71 -2.58 16.49
CA LEU A 229 4.84 -3.60 15.90
C LEU A 229 3.74 -2.97 15.07
N GLY A 230 3.05 -1.97 15.63
CA GLY A 230 1.99 -1.25 14.94
C GLY A 230 2.52 -0.54 13.70
N VAL A 231 3.65 0.15 13.83
CA VAL A 231 4.31 0.87 12.72
C VAL A 231 4.70 -0.09 11.59
N LEU A 232 5.29 -1.24 11.89
CA LEU A 232 5.69 -2.21 10.87
C LEU A 232 4.49 -2.80 10.13
N VAL A 233 3.42 -3.15 10.84
CA VAL A 233 2.19 -3.68 10.21
C VAL A 233 1.52 -2.60 9.36
N PHE A 234 1.49 -1.37 9.84
CA PHE A 234 0.94 -0.23 9.10
C PHE A 234 1.73 0.04 7.82
N LEU A 235 3.05 0.15 7.90
CA LEU A 235 3.91 0.36 6.73
C LEU A 235 3.82 -0.82 5.75
N ALA A 236 3.79 -2.06 6.23
CA ALA A 236 3.64 -3.23 5.36
C ALA A 236 2.33 -3.16 4.55
N THR A 237 1.23 -2.82 5.20
CA THR A 237 -0.12 -2.86 4.60
C THR A 237 -0.43 -1.63 3.75
N TYR A 238 -0.15 -0.42 4.26
CA TYR A 238 -0.61 0.82 3.65
C TYR A 238 0.48 1.56 2.88
N PHE A 239 1.76 1.20 3.07
CA PHE A 239 2.87 1.82 2.34
C PHE A 239 3.50 0.86 1.31
N PHE A 240 4.07 -0.25 1.75
CA PHE A 240 4.82 -1.15 0.84
C PHE A 240 3.93 -1.97 -0.09
N LEU A 241 2.79 -2.48 0.39
CA LEU A 241 1.88 -3.30 -0.41
C LEU A 241 1.28 -2.55 -1.62
N PRO A 242 0.80 -1.29 -1.52
CA PRO A 242 0.38 -0.53 -2.70
C PRO A 242 1.46 -0.43 -3.77
N HIS A 243 2.68 -0.08 -3.37
CA HIS A 243 3.82 0.03 -4.30
C HIS A 243 4.14 -1.32 -4.93
N TRP A 244 4.04 -2.40 -4.17
CA TRP A 244 4.20 -3.76 -4.71
C TRP A 244 3.13 -4.10 -5.75
N PHE A 245 1.86 -3.76 -5.51
CA PHE A 245 0.79 -3.92 -6.50
C PHE A 245 1.03 -3.08 -7.76
N CYS A 246 1.52 -1.85 -7.62
CA CYS A 246 1.95 -1.03 -8.76
C CYS A 246 3.08 -1.70 -9.54
N ILE A 247 4.06 -2.33 -8.87
CA ILE A 247 5.14 -3.08 -9.53
C ILE A 247 4.60 -4.31 -10.26
N MET A 248 3.67 -5.04 -9.64
CA MET A 248 3.05 -6.22 -10.25
C MET A 248 2.14 -5.89 -11.44
N SER A 249 1.60 -4.67 -11.51
CA SER A 249 0.75 -4.24 -12.61
C SER A 249 1.52 -3.74 -13.82
N MET A 250 2.84 -3.53 -13.73
CA MET A 250 3.66 -3.04 -14.85
C MET A 250 3.59 -3.94 -16.08
N ASN A 251 3.65 -3.32 -17.27
CA ASN A 251 3.78 -4.06 -18.52
C ASN A 251 5.02 -4.97 -18.53
N PRO A 252 4.98 -6.10 -19.25
CA PRO A 252 6.15 -6.95 -19.43
C PRO A 252 7.28 -6.17 -20.14
N LYS A 253 8.52 -6.67 -20.04
CA LYS A 253 9.61 -6.14 -20.86
C LYS A 253 9.41 -6.61 -22.31
N ASP A 254 9.78 -5.78 -23.27
CA ASP A 254 9.47 -5.85 -24.72
C ASP A 254 9.74 -7.20 -25.43
N HIS A 255 10.35 -8.19 -24.79
CA HIS A 255 10.56 -9.52 -25.38
C HIS A 255 9.28 -10.38 -25.47
N ASN A 256 8.13 -9.92 -24.96
CA ASN A 256 6.88 -10.69 -24.88
C ASN A 256 5.64 -10.00 -25.50
N LEU A 257 5.82 -8.95 -26.30
CA LEU A 257 4.69 -8.29 -26.95
C LEU A 257 4.43 -8.96 -28.31
N GLU A 258 3.50 -9.92 -28.35
CA GLU A 258 2.81 -10.26 -29.59
C GLU A 258 2.13 -8.97 -30.09
N GLN A 259 2.71 -8.35 -31.09
CA GLN A 259 2.11 -7.22 -31.78
C GLN A 259 0.81 -7.71 -32.43
N LEU A 260 -0.31 -7.11 -32.05
CA LEU A 260 -1.57 -7.31 -32.78
C LEU A 260 -1.37 -6.85 -34.22
N PRO A 261 -1.89 -7.58 -35.22
CA PRO A 261 -1.84 -7.14 -36.60
C PRO A 261 -2.63 -5.83 -36.74
N VAL A 262 -2.02 -4.88 -37.44
CA VAL A 262 -2.59 -3.58 -37.81
C VAL A 262 -3.77 -3.75 -38.75
#